data_AF-A0A4Q3UN22-F1
#
_entry.id   AF-A0A4Q3UN22-F1
#
_cell.length_a   1.000
_cell.length_b   1.000
_cell.length_c   1.000
_cell.angle_alpha   90.00
_cell.angle_beta   90.00
_cell.angle_gamma   90.00
#
_symmetry.space_group_name_H-M   'P 1'
#
loop_
_entity.id
_entity.type
_entity.pdbx_description
1 polymer ?
#
loop_
_entity_poly.entity_id
_entity_poly.type
_entity_poly.pdbx_seq_one_letter_code
_entity_poly.pdbx_strand_id
1 'polypeptide(L)' 'LRRRGFTSDKIREIQEIYRILYQKNYNTTQALSIIEGEMEATPERDEILQFIRNSSRGIMKGYSGSY' A
#
# COMPACT_ATOMS: atom_id res chain seq x y z
N LEU A 1 5.86 3.36 13.35
CA LEU A 1 5.74 1.89 13.45
C LEU A 1 6.74 1.30 14.44
N ARG A 2 8.06 1.45 14.28
CA ARG A 2 9.07 0.93 15.24
C ARG A 2 8.83 1.39 16.69
N ARG A 3 8.62 2.69 16.91
CA ARG A 3 8.31 3.26 18.24
C ARG A 3 6.97 2.78 18.83
N ARG A 4 6.11 2.16 18.02
CA ARG A 4 4.81 1.58 18.43
C ARG A 4 4.89 0.05 18.57
N GLY A 5 6.09 -0.54 18.54
CA GLY A 5 6.28 -1.97 18.77
C GLY A 5 6.10 -2.89 17.54
N PHE A 6 5.94 -2.33 16.34
CA PHE A 6 5.84 -3.15 15.13
C PHE A 6 7.16 -3.88 14.84
N THR A 7 7.07 -5.17 14.52
CA THR A 7 8.22 -5.99 14.13
C THR A 7 8.80 -5.50 12.80
N SER A 8 10.09 -5.79 12.57
CA SER A 8 10.75 -5.43 11.32
C SER A 8 10.05 -6.05 10.10
N ASP A 9 9.58 -7.30 10.22
CA ASP A 9 8.88 -8.00 9.14
C ASP A 9 7.55 -7.32 8.81
N LYS A 10 6.79 -6.93 9.84
CA LYS A 10 5.53 -6.21 9.63
C LYS A 10 5.74 -4.85 8.99
N ILE A 11 6.81 -4.15 9.37
CA ILE A 11 7.18 -2.88 8.73
C ILE A 11 7.55 -3.10 7.26
N ARG A 12 8.30 -4.16 6.97
CA ARG A 12 8.70 -4.50 5.60
C ARG A 12 7.48 -4.82 4.73
N GLU A 13 6.53 -5.57 5.27
CA GLU A 13 5.26 -5.88 4.63
C GLU A 13 4.48 -4.60 4.25
N ILE A 14 4.28 -3.69 5.21
CA ILE A 14 3.61 -2.40 4.98
C ILE A 14 4.37 -1.56 3.94
N GLN A 15 5.70 -1.57 3.99
CA GLN A 15 6.52 -0.86 3.00
C GLN A 15 6.35 -1.42 1.58
N GLU A 16 6.20 -2.74 1.44
CA GLU A 16 6.01 -3.36 0.13
C GLU A 16 4.66 -2.99 -0.49
N ILE A 17 3.59 -2.93 0.32
CA ILE A 17 2.28 -2.42 -0.10
C ILE A 17 2.43 -1.01 -0.70
N TYR A 18 3.13 -0.11 0.01
CA TYR A 18 3.32 1.26 -0.46
C TYR A 18 4.24 1.38 -1.69
N ARG A 19 5.19 0.46 -1.87
CA ARG A 19 5.98 0.37 -3.10
C ARG A 19 5.12 0.01 -4.30
N ILE A 20 4.22 -0.97 -4.15
CA ILE A 20 3.28 -1.36 -5.21
C ILE A 20 2.36 -0.18 -5.56
N LEU A 21 1.84 0.53 -4.55
CA LEU A 21 0.94 1.66 -4.73
C LEU A 21 1.58 2.87 -5.42
N TYR A 22 2.85 3.18 -5.12
CA TYR A 22 3.45 4.46 -5.49
C TYR A 22 4.72 4.39 -6.35
N GLN A 23 5.40 3.24 -6.42
CA GLN A 23 6.71 3.11 -7.09
C GLN A 23 6.70 2.15 -8.28
N LYS A 24 5.71 1.25 -8.38
CA LYS A 24 5.64 0.24 -9.44
C LYS A 24 4.89 0.69 -10.70
N ASN A 25 4.53 1.98 -10.79
CA ASN A 25 3.82 2.59 -11.93
C ASN A 25 2.47 1.94 -12.28
N TYR A 26 1.83 1.27 -11.32
CA TYR A 26 0.47 0.77 -11.48
C TYR A 26 -0.55 1.87 -11.18
N ASN A 27 -1.70 1.81 -11.85
CA ASN A 27 -2.85 2.59 -11.39
C ASN A 27 -3.42 1.97 -10.10
N THR A 28 -4.28 2.72 -9.40
CA THR A 28 -4.80 2.29 -8.10
C THR A 28 -5.51 0.94 -8.17
N THR A 29 -6.34 0.69 -9.19
CA THR A 29 -7.05 -0.58 -9.35
C THR A 29 -6.09 -1.76 -9.55
N GLN A 30 -5.09 -1.60 -10.42
CA GLN A 30 -4.07 -2.63 -10.66
C GLN A 30 -3.26 -2.92 -9.39
N ALA A 31 -2.83 -1.88 -8.69
CA ALA A 31 -2.07 -2.04 -7.45
C ALA A 31 -2.87 -2.81 -6.40
N LEU A 32 -4.17 -2.50 -6.23
CA LEU A 32 -5.05 -3.22 -5.29
C LEU A 32 -5.17 -4.71 -5.65
N SER A 33 -5.40 -5.03 -6.93
CA SER A 33 -5.46 -6.43 -7.38
C SER A 33 -4.17 -7.20 -7.13
N ILE A 34 -3.01 -6.56 -7.35
CA ILE A 34 -1.69 -7.18 -7.12
C ILE A 34 -1.49 -7.44 -5.63
N ILE A 35 -1.79 -6.46 -4.77
CA ILE A 35 -1.65 -6.62 -3.31
C ILE A 35 -2.55 -7.75 -2.79
N GLU A 36 -3.77 -7.87 -3.31
CA GLU A 36 -4.70 -8.94 -2.92
C GLU A 36 -4.26 -10.33 -3.40
N GLY A 37 -3.60 -10.42 -4.56
CA GLY A 37 -3.17 -11.68 -5.16
C GLY A 37 -1.79 -12.17 -4.72
N GLU A 38 -0.86 -11.26 -4.39
CA GLU A 38 0.54 -11.60 -4.12
C GLU A 38 0.94 -11.50 -2.64
N MET A 39 0.14 -10.82 -1.81
CA MET A 39 0.46 -10.61 -0.39
C MET A 39 -0.49 -11.35 0.52
N GLU A 40 0.05 -11.89 1.61
CA GLU A 40 -0.71 -12.56 2.68
C GLU A 40 -1.79 -11.67 3.30
N ALA A 41 -2.87 -12.28 3.75
CA ALA A 41 -3.96 -11.58 4.41
C ALA A 41 -3.58 -11.17 5.83
N THR A 42 -3.44 -9.86 6.04
CA THR A 42 -3.10 -9.30 7.34
C THR A 42 -4.01 -8.13 7.69
N PRO A 43 -4.23 -7.85 8.99
CA PRO A 43 -5.04 -6.73 9.42
C PRO A 43 -4.56 -5.40 8.84
N GLU A 44 -3.24 -5.18 8.78
CA GLU A 44 -2.67 -3.93 8.27
C GLU A 44 -2.84 -3.78 6.76
N ARG A 45 -2.70 -4.88 6.01
CA ARG A 45 -2.98 -4.87 4.56
C ARG A 45 -4.44 -4.52 4.32
N ASP A 46 -5.34 -5.20 4.99
CA ASP A 46 -6.79 -5.03 4.79
C ASP A 46 -7.23 -3.62 5.19
N GLU A 47 -6.68 -3.05 6.26
CA GLU A 47 -6.92 -1.66 6.66
C GLU A 47 -6.48 -0.67 5.57
N ILE A 48 -5.30 -0.87 4.97
CA ILE A 48 -4.80 -0.03 3.87
C ILE A 48 -5.71 -0.16 2.64
N LEU A 49 -6.06 -1.38 2.23
CA LEU A 49 -6.92 -1.62 1.07
C LEU A 49 -8.31 -1.00 1.27
N GLN A 50 -8.89 -1.20 2.45
CA GLN A 50 -10.20 -0.64 2.81
C GLN A 50 -10.17 0.90 2.82
N PHE A 51 -9.11 1.51 3.37
CA PHE A 51 -8.93 2.95 3.34
C PHE A 51 -8.92 3.50 1.89
N ILE A 52 -8.18 2.85 1.00
CA ILE A 52 -8.08 3.27 -0.40
C ILE A 52 -9.43 3.12 -1.12
N ARG A 53 -10.10 1.97 -0.93
CA ARG A 53 -11.41 1.69 -1.54
C ARG A 53 -12.49 2.66 -1.08
N ASN A 54 -12.43 3.10 0.18
CA ASN A 54 -13.39 4.04 0.76
C ASN A 54 -13.05 5.51 0.51
N SER A 55 -11.91 5.82 -0.12
CA SER A 55 -11.52 7.21 -0.36
C SER A 55 -12.30 7.81 -1.52
N SER A 56 -13.26 8.69 -1.22
CA SER A 56 -14.08 9.41 -2.22
C SER A 56 -13.27 10.34 -3.12
N ARG A 57 -12.16 10.88 -2.63
CA ARG A 57 -11.24 11.75 -3.39
C ARG A 57 -10.06 10.99 -4.00
N GLY A 58 -10.00 9.67 -3.80
CA GLY A 58 -8.83 8.86 -4.15
C GLY A 58 -7.64 9.07 -3.20
N ILE A 59 -6.48 8.58 -3.60
CA ILE A 59 -5.23 8.71 -2.83
C ILE A 59 -4.25 9.64 -3.53
N MET A 60 -3.36 10.24 -2.73
CA MET A 60 -2.26 11.06 -3.24
C MET A 60 -1.48 10.25 -4.28
N LYS A 61 -1.21 10.83 -5.44
CA LYS A 61 -0.37 10.17 -6.44
C LYS A 61 1.09 10.20 -5.99
N GLY A 62 1.84 9.13 -6.26
CA GLY A 62 3.28 9.11 -6.05
C GLY A 62 3.95 10.23 -6.86
N TYR A 63 5.19 10.57 -6.49
CA TYR A 63 5.98 11.54 -7.24
C TYR A 63 6.22 11.01 -8.66
N SER A 64 5.35 11.38 -9.61
CA SER A 64 5.71 11.38 -11.01
C SER A 64 6.77 12.47 -11.15
N GLY A 65 8.04 12.09 -11.22
CA GLY A 65 9.13 13.01 -11.49
C GLY A 65 8.84 13.76 -12.78
N SER A 66 8.32 14.97 -12.67
CA SER A 66 8.38 15.96 -13.73
C SER A 66 9.76 16.60 -13.59
N TYR A 67 10.73 16.03 -14.31
CA TYR A 67 11.92 16.75 -14.77
C TYR A 67 11.86 16.82 -16.28
#